data_AF-A0A1W9M950-F1
#
_entry.id   AF-A0A1W9M950-F1
#
_cell.length_a   1.000
_cell.length_b   1.000
_cell.length_c   1.000
_cell.angle_alpha   90.00
_cell.angle_beta   90.00
_cell.angle_gamma   90.00
#
_symmetry.space_group_name_H-M   'P 1'
#
loop_
_entity.id
_entity.type
_entity.pdbx_description
1 polymer ?
#
loop_
_entity_poly.entity_id
_entity_poly.type
_entity_poly.pdbx_seq_one_letter_code
_entity_poly.pdbx_strand_id
1 'polypeptide(L)'
;SEALKGLTTVKSQVCIEKYRVDFLLPEHNIVIEYDEGHHRNPVQIKNDRQRDNILKRLGYRVIRVKKHESVGKSLNRILQAVFGK
;
A
#
# COMPACT_ATOMS: atom_id res chain seq x y z
N SER A 1 -9.69 -11.79 -4.37
CA SER A 1 -9.19 -13.17 -4.17
C SER A 1 -9.99 -13.81 -3.03
N GLU A 2 -10.03 -15.14 -2.97
CA GLU A 2 -10.74 -15.88 -1.92
C GLU A 2 -10.03 -15.83 -0.55
N ALA A 3 -8.72 -15.56 -0.55
CA ALA A 3 -7.86 -15.60 0.63
C ALA A 3 -8.26 -14.65 1.79
N LEU A 4 -9.05 -13.61 1.52
CA LEU A 4 -9.50 -12.64 2.54
C LEU A 4 -11.03 -12.49 2.58
N LYS A 5 -11.76 -13.43 1.97
CA LYS A 5 -13.23 -13.44 1.96
C LYS A 5 -13.75 -13.46 3.40
N GLY A 6 -14.57 -12.47 3.76
CA GLY A 6 -15.13 -12.31 5.10
C GLY A 6 -14.34 -11.42 6.06
N LEU A 7 -13.13 -10.97 5.69
CA LEU A 7 -12.36 -10.01 6.51
C LEU A 7 -12.43 -8.58 5.95
N THR A 8 -12.08 -8.39 4.68
CA THR A 8 -12.09 -7.08 4.00
C THR A 8 -12.11 -7.29 2.49
N THR A 9 -12.59 -6.30 1.74
CA THR A 9 -12.42 -6.30 0.29
C THR A 9 -10.97 -5.96 -0.04
N VAL A 10 -10.37 -6.73 -0.95
CA VAL A 10 -9.09 -6.34 -1.56
C VAL A 10 -9.29 -6.11 -3.04
N LYS A 11 -9.05 -4.87 -3.47
CA LYS A 11 -9.05 -4.47 -4.88
C LYS A 11 -7.60 -4.39 -5.36
N SER A 12 -7.27 -5.04 -6.47
CA SER A 12 -5.93 -5.01 -7.06
C SER A 12 -5.85 -4.01 -8.21
N GLN A 13 -4.68 -3.40 -8.40
CA GLN A 13 -4.36 -2.50 -9.52
C GLN A 13 -5.38 -1.36 -9.68
N VAL A 14 -5.65 -0.64 -8.58
CA VAL A 14 -6.67 0.42 -8.53
C VAL A 14 -6.07 1.76 -8.94
N CYS A 15 -6.79 2.54 -9.74
CA CYS A 15 -6.45 3.94 -9.99
C CYS A 15 -7.05 4.83 -8.88
N ILE A 16 -6.19 5.60 -8.20
CA ILE A 16 -6.57 6.67 -7.28
C ILE A 16 -5.99 7.95 -7.85
N GLU A 17 -6.86 8.86 -8.29
CA GLU A 17 -6.47 10.02 -9.11
C GLU A 17 -5.68 9.54 -10.36
N LYS A 18 -4.46 10.04 -10.53
CA LYS A 18 -3.53 9.67 -11.60
C LYS A 18 -2.58 8.53 -11.23
N TYR A 19 -2.69 7.94 -10.05
CA TYR A 19 -1.77 6.92 -9.55
C TYR A 19 -2.41 5.54 -9.59
N ARG A 20 -1.69 4.56 -10.13
CA ARG A 20 -2.05 3.14 -10.03
C ARG A 20 -1.40 2.56 -8.78
N VAL A 21 -2.19 1.93 -7.92
CA VAL A 21 -1.74 1.29 -6.68
C VAL A 21 -1.95 -0.23 -6.75
N ASP A 22 -1.06 -1.00 -6.12
CA ASP A 22 -1.10 -2.46 -6.27
C ASP A 22 -2.30 -3.10 -5.60
N PHE A 23 -2.60 -2.70 -4.36
CA PHE A 23 -3.78 -3.14 -3.63
C PHE A 23 -4.41 -2.02 -2.81
N LEU A 24 -5.73 -2.03 -2.72
CA LEU A 24 -6.54 -1.15 -1.89
C LEU A 24 -7.48 -1.99 -1.01
N LEU A 25 -7.46 -1.68 0.29
CA LEU A 25 -8.43 -2.12 1.29
C LEU A 25 -9.35 -0.93 1.57
N PRO A 26 -10.47 -0.79 0.83
CA PRO A 26 -11.28 0.42 0.84
C PRO A 26 -11.94 0.68 2.20
N GLU A 27 -12.32 -0.37 2.93
CA GLU A 27 -12.97 -0.22 4.25
C GLU A 27 -12.04 0.39 5.31
N HIS A 28 -10.73 0.33 5.09
CA HIS A 28 -9.71 0.79 6.03
C HIS A 28 -8.92 2.01 5.52
N ASN A 29 -9.20 2.49 4.30
CA ASN A 29 -8.38 3.47 3.59
C ASN A 29 -6.89 3.08 3.57
N ILE A 30 -6.58 1.79 3.35
CA ILE A 30 -5.19 1.31 3.29
C ILE A 30 -4.82 0.98 1.85
N VAL A 31 -3.72 1.57 1.39
CA VAL A 31 -3.05 1.22 0.15
C VAL A 31 -1.84 0.35 0.48
N ILE A 32 -1.69 -0.78 -0.22
CA ILE A 32 -0.52 -1.65 -0.11
C ILE A 32 0.21 -1.64 -1.46
N GLU A 33 1.50 -1.36 -1.40
CA GLU A 33 2.38 -1.24 -2.57
C GLU A 33 3.52 -2.25 -2.45
N TYR A 34 3.79 -3.01 -3.51
CA TYR A 34 4.92 -3.93 -3.56
C TYR A 34 6.13 -3.23 -4.16
N ASP A 35 7.16 -3.03 -3.35
CA ASP A 35 8.40 -2.38 -3.74
C ASP A 35 9.45 -3.44 -4.09
N GLU A 36 9.66 -3.64 -5.39
CA GLU A 36 10.66 -4.56 -5.93
C GLU A 36 12.12 -4.13 -5.67
N GLY A 37 12.34 -2.95 -5.09
CA GLY A 37 13.66 -2.41 -4.78
C GLY A 37 14.28 -1.61 -5.91
N HIS A 38 13.48 -1.10 -6.83
CA HIS A 38 13.96 -0.41 -8.03
C HIS A 38 14.22 1.09 -7.79
N HIS A 39 15.49 1.44 -8.04
CA HIS A 39 16.07 2.75 -8.36
C HIS A 39 16.16 3.84 -7.28
N ARG A 40 17.41 4.05 -6.83
CA ARG A 40 17.91 5.23 -6.10
C ARG A 40 18.02 6.48 -6.99
N ASN A 41 17.16 6.63 -8.00
CA ASN A 41 17.15 7.83 -8.84
C ASN A 41 16.44 8.96 -8.08
N PRO A 42 17.08 10.13 -7.88
CA PRO A 42 16.47 11.28 -7.21
C PRO A 42 15.10 11.69 -7.77
N VAL A 43 14.88 11.55 -9.09
CA VAL A 43 13.61 11.88 -9.74
C VAL A 43 12.49 10.94 -9.29
N GLN A 44 12.77 9.63 -9.23
CA GLN A 44 11.79 8.63 -8.77
C GLN A 44 11.45 8.84 -7.29
N ILE A 45 12.46 9.11 -6.45
CA ILE A 45 12.24 9.41 -5.02
C ILE A 45 11.32 10.64 -4.85
N LYS A 46 11.51 11.68 -5.66
CA LYS A 46 10.65 12.87 -5.62
C LYS A 46 9.22 12.55 -6.05
N ASN A 47 9.05 11.79 -7.12
CA ASN A 47 7.74 11.37 -7.63
C ASN A 47 7.00 10.48 -6.63
N ASP A 48 7.70 9.54 -5.98
CA ASP A 48 7.14 8.67 -4.95
C ASP A 48 6.71 9.47 -3.71
N ARG A 49 7.52 10.42 -3.27
CA ARG A 49 7.14 11.32 -2.17
C ARG A 49 5.89 12.14 -2.51
N GLN A 50 5.79 12.65 -3.74
CA GLN A 50 4.63 13.40 -4.19
C GLN A 50 3.37 12.51 -4.22
N ARG A 51 3.51 11.28 -4.75
CA ARG A 51 2.44 10.27 -4.74
C ARG A 51 1.97 9.97 -3.32
N ASP A 52 2.88 9.68 -2.42
CA ASP A 52 2.56 9.36 -1.02
C ASP A 52 1.86 10.52 -0.32
N ASN A 53 2.32 11.76 -0.55
CA ASN A 53 1.69 12.94 0.04
C ASN A 53 0.26 13.16 -0.48
N ILE A 54 0.01 12.89 -1.76
CA ILE A 54 -1.34 13.00 -2.33
C ILE A 54 -2.24 11.92 -1.76
N LEU A 55 -1.80 10.65 -1.73
CA LEU A 55 -2.58 9.56 -1.16
C LEU A 55 -2.89 9.81 0.32
N LYS A 56 -1.91 10.29 1.09
CA LYS A 56 -2.10 10.68 2.49
C LYS A 56 -3.12 11.80 2.66
N ARG A 57 -3.09 12.83 1.80
CA ARG A 57 -4.07 13.92 1.82
C ARG A 57 -5.48 13.45 1.48
N LEU A 58 -5.61 12.43 0.64
CA LEU A 58 -6.88 11.77 0.34
C LEU A 58 -7.37 10.82 1.45
N GLY A 59 -6.64 10.73 2.56
CA GLY A 59 -7.00 9.90 3.72
C GLY A 59 -6.44 8.48 3.69
N TYR A 60 -5.62 8.14 2.69
CA TYR A 60 -5.05 6.80 2.60
C TYR A 60 -3.79 6.64 3.44
N ARG A 61 -3.70 5.53 4.17
CA ARG A 61 -2.46 5.02 4.75
C ARG A 61 -1.76 4.11 3.74
N VAL A 62 -0.55 4.49 3.34
CA VAL A 62 0.26 3.70 2.39
C VAL A 62 1.21 2.78 3.17
N ILE A 63 1.16 1.48 2.90
CA ILE A 63 2.05 0.46 3.46
C ILE A 63 2.85 -0.16 2.30
N ARG A 64 4.15 0.14 2.23
CA ARG A 64 5.06 -0.55 1.31
C ARG A 64 5.51 -1.89 1.88
N VAL A 65 5.45 -2.93 1.05
CA VAL A 65 6.01 -4.26 1.28
C VAL A 65 7.23 -4.39 0.38
N LYS A 66 8.42 -4.49 0.98
CA LYS A 66 9.66 -4.59 0.20
C LYS A 66 9.91 -6.03 -0.20
N LYS A 67 10.46 -6.26 -1.40
CA LYS A 67 10.83 -7.59 -1.92
C LYS A 67 11.68 -8.44 -0.95
N HIS A 68 12.55 -7.80 -0.17
CA HIS A 68 13.45 -8.47 0.79
C HIS A 68 12.93 -8.44 2.23
N GLU A 69 11.71 -7.97 2.47
CA GLU A 69 11.10 -7.98 3.79
C GLU A 69 10.48 -9.34 4.10
N SER A 70 10.69 -9.84 5.32
CA SER A 70 10.00 -11.04 5.81
C SER A 70 8.49 -10.90 5.70
N VAL A 71 7.83 -11.93 5.15
CA VAL A 71 6.37 -12.00 5.02
C VAL A 71 5.69 -11.76 6.36
N GLY A 72 6.17 -12.37 7.45
CA GLY A 72 5.59 -12.20 8.78
C GLY A 72 5.64 -10.75 9.27
N LYS A 73 6.73 -10.04 8.98
CA LYS A 73 6.87 -8.62 9.33
C LYS A 73 5.89 -7.75 8.54
N SER A 74 5.77 -7.99 7.24
CA SER A 74 4.83 -7.28 6.36
C SER A 74 3.38 -7.52 6.78
N LEU A 75 3.01 -8.78 7.04
CA LEU A 75 1.69 -9.15 7.53
C LEU A 75 1.39 -8.48 8.87
N ASN A 76 2.31 -8.49 9.83
CA ASN A 76 2.11 -7.83 11.11
C ASN A 76 1.81 -6.32 10.95
N ARG A 77 2.56 -5.61 10.10
CA ARG A 77 2.30 -4.17 9.86
C ARG A 77 0.93 -3.92 9.22
N ILE A 78 0.52 -4.77 8.29
CA ILE A 78 -0.80 -4.67 7.63
C ILE A 78 -1.91 -4.96 8.65
N LEU A 79 -1.81 -6.05 9.40
CA LEU A 79 -2.80 -6.44 10.41
C LEU A 79 -2.90 -5.40 11.54
N GLN A 80 -1.78 -4.84 11.99
CA GLN A 80 -1.79 -3.72 12.94
C GLN A 80 -2.49 -2.49 12.39
N ALA A 81 -2.36 -2.20 11.10
CA ALA A 81 -3.06 -1.07 10.48
C ALA A 81 -4.57 -1.30 10.34
N VAL A 82 -5.00 -2.56 10.20
CA VAL A 82 -6.40 -2.95 10.05
C VAL A 82 -7.11 -3.12 11.40
N PHE A 83 -6.46 -3.77 12.37
CA PHE A 83 -7.06 -4.22 13.63
C PHE A 83 -6.43 -3.59 14.88
N GLY A 84 -5.22 -3.07 14.78
CA GLY A 84 -4.54 -2.41 15.89
C GLY A 84 -5.17 -1.05 16.15
N LYS A 85 -5.90 -0.94 17.27
CA LYS A 85 -6.29 0.35 17.84
C LYS A 85 -5.06 1.10 18.34
#